data_AF-A0A973XBT9-F1
#
_entry.id   AF-A0A973XBT9-F1
#
_cell.length_a   1.000
_cell.length_b   1.000
_cell.length_c   1.000
_cell.angle_alpha   90.00
_cell.angle_beta   90.00
_cell.angle_gamma   90.00
#
_symmetry.space_group_name_H-M   'P 1'
#
loop_
_entity.id
_entity.type
_entity.pdbx_description
1 polymer ?
#
loop_
_entity_poly.entity_id
_entity_poly.type
_entity_poly.pdbx_seq_one_letter_code
_entity_poly.pdbx_strand_id
1 'polypeptide(L)'
;RRIADIIGVIDGIAFQTNILALNAAVEAARAGDQGRGFAVVASEVRSLAGRSAEAAKEIKLLITSSVERVEQGTTLVDQAGSTMSEVVGAIRRVTDIVGEISAASSEQAAGVNQMGEAVNQMDHATQQNAALVEEIAAAASSLKSQANDLVQVVSQFKLDANPSALALPSAAPPLRLAAGHL
;
A
#
# COMPACT_ATOMS: atom_id res chain seq x y z
N ARG A 1 13.02 45.89 -12.63
CA ARG A 1 12.52 47.25 -12.25
C ARG A 1 13.53 48.35 -12.53
N ARG A 2 14.72 48.34 -11.90
CA ARG A 2 15.75 49.38 -12.10
C ARG A 2 16.06 49.75 -13.56
N ILE A 3 16.07 48.77 -14.47
CA ILE A 3 16.30 49.02 -15.90
C ILE A 3 15.12 49.78 -16.54
N ALA A 4 13.87 49.45 -16.20
CA ALA A 4 12.70 50.17 -16.72
C ALA A 4 12.70 51.65 -16.29
N ASP A 5 13.14 51.93 -15.06
CA ASP A 5 13.27 53.30 -14.54
C ASP A 5 14.37 54.08 -15.30
N ILE A 6 15.52 53.44 -15.55
CA ILE A 6 16.62 54.02 -16.34
C ILE A 6 16.17 54.33 -17.77
N ILE A 7 15.43 53.42 -18.40
CA ILE A 7 14.91 53.64 -19.77
C ILE A 7 13.89 54.79 -19.78
N GLY A 8 13.09 54.95 -18.74
CA GLY A 8 12.23 56.13 -18.57
C GLY A 8 13.00 57.45 -18.49
N VAL A 9 14.15 57.46 -17.79
CA VAL A 9 15.04 58.63 -17.75
C VAL A 9 15.64 58.91 -19.13
N ILE A 10 16.06 57.88 -19.87
CA ILE A 10 16.63 58.01 -21.23
C ILE A 10 15.59 58.58 -22.22
N ASP A 11 14.34 58.12 -22.17
CA ASP A 11 13.24 58.67 -22.97
C ASP A 11 12.99 60.16 -22.61
N GLY A 12 13.05 60.50 -21.32
CA GLY A 12 13.00 61.89 -20.85
C GLY A 12 14.14 62.77 -21.39
N ILE A 13 15.37 62.26 -21.42
CA ILE A 13 16.53 62.95 -21.99
C ILE A 13 16.37 63.14 -23.50
N ALA A 14 15.89 62.12 -24.22
CA ALA A 14 15.60 62.20 -25.65
C ALA A 14 14.54 63.27 -25.95
N PHE A 15 13.47 63.33 -25.15
CA PHE A 15 12.45 64.37 -25.26
C PHE A 15 13.02 65.77 -25.03
N GLN A 16 13.81 65.98 -23.96
CA GLN A 16 14.45 67.26 -23.68
C GLN A 16 15.39 67.69 -24.82
N THR A 17 16.18 66.74 -25.35
CA THR A 17 17.09 66.97 -26.48
C THR A 17 16.32 67.38 -27.75
N ASN A 18 15.16 66.76 -28.01
CA ASN A 18 14.28 67.11 -29.12
C ASN A 18 13.71 68.54 -28.98
N ILE A 19 13.33 68.97 -27.76
CA ILE A 19 12.88 70.35 -27.51
C ILE A 19 14.04 71.35 -27.68
N LEU A 20 15.23 71.04 -27.17
CA LEU A 20 16.44 71.86 -27.35
C LEU A 20 16.78 72.04 -28.84
N ALA A 21 16.72 70.97 -29.62
CA ALA A 21 16.98 70.99 -31.06
C ALA A 21 15.94 71.82 -31.82
N LEU A 22 14.66 71.75 -31.43
CA LEU A 22 13.61 72.59 -31.99
C LEU A 22 13.88 74.08 -31.73
N ASN A 23 14.23 74.44 -30.48
CA ASN A 23 14.56 75.82 -30.12
C ASN A 23 15.78 76.33 -30.91
N ALA A 24 16.81 75.49 -31.09
CA ALA A 24 17.98 75.83 -31.90
C ALA A 24 17.63 76.05 -33.38
N ALA A 25 16.72 75.24 -33.95
CA ALA A 25 16.24 75.43 -35.31
C ALA A 25 15.48 76.75 -35.49
N VAL A 26 14.69 77.16 -34.50
CA VAL A 26 13.98 78.45 -34.50
C VAL A 26 14.96 79.62 -34.45
N GLU A 27 15.98 79.56 -33.58
CA GLU A 27 16.97 80.63 -33.49
C GLU A 27 17.87 80.71 -34.74
N ALA A 28 18.18 79.56 -35.35
CA ALA A 28 18.88 79.49 -36.62
C ALA A 28 18.07 80.15 -37.76
N ALA A 29 16.75 79.95 -37.81
CA ALA A 29 15.87 80.61 -38.76
C ALA A 29 15.84 82.13 -38.54
N ARG A 30 15.89 82.57 -37.28
CA ARG A 30 15.92 83.99 -36.90
C ARG A 30 17.22 84.69 -37.31
N ALA A 31 18.34 83.98 -37.31
CA ALA A 31 19.65 84.49 -37.74
C ALA A 31 19.82 84.57 -39.27
N GLY A 32 18.84 84.12 -40.06
CA GLY A 32 18.88 84.19 -41.52
C GLY A 32 20.04 83.39 -42.12
N ASP A 33 20.77 83.98 -43.07
CA ASP A 33 21.86 83.30 -43.78
C ASP A 33 23.03 82.87 -42.88
N GLN A 34 23.25 83.58 -41.77
CA GLN A 34 24.29 83.25 -40.79
C GLN A 34 23.94 81.99 -39.97
N GLY A 35 22.66 81.62 -39.90
CA GLY A 35 22.15 80.48 -39.14
C GLY A 35 22.11 79.16 -39.91
N ARG A 36 22.43 79.14 -41.22
CA ARG A 36 22.24 77.95 -42.07
C ARG A 36 22.98 76.72 -41.57
N GLY A 37 24.21 76.87 -41.09
CA GLY A 37 24.98 75.77 -40.49
C GLY A 37 24.36 75.23 -39.20
N PHE A 38 23.86 76.12 -38.35
CA PHE A 38 23.17 75.74 -37.10
C PHE A 38 21.83 75.05 -37.35
N ALA A 39 21.10 75.44 -38.40
CA ALA A 39 19.83 74.80 -38.77
C ALA A 39 20.02 73.32 -39.14
N VAL A 40 21.11 72.98 -39.86
CA VAL A 40 21.41 71.58 -40.23
C VAL A 40 21.75 70.75 -38.99
N VAL A 41 22.60 71.28 -38.11
CA VAL A 41 22.95 70.60 -36.85
C VAL A 41 21.71 70.39 -35.97
N ALA A 42 20.84 71.40 -35.86
CA ALA A 42 19.59 71.30 -35.11
C ALA A 42 18.66 70.21 -35.68
N SER A 43 18.55 70.08 -37.00
CA SER A 43 17.79 69.00 -37.64
C SER A 43 18.37 67.62 -37.34
N GLU A 44 19.71 67.47 -37.38
CA GLU A 44 20.38 66.20 -37.11
C GLU A 44 20.22 65.77 -35.64
N VAL A 45 20.39 66.72 -34.70
CA VAL A 45 20.18 66.47 -33.26
C VAL A 45 18.72 66.08 -32.99
N ARG A 46 17.76 66.71 -33.67
CA ARG A 46 16.34 66.37 -33.55
C ARG A 46 16.05 64.95 -34.06
N SER A 47 16.63 64.59 -35.21
CA SER A 47 16.53 63.25 -35.79
C SER A 47 17.11 62.19 -34.85
N LEU A 48 18.29 62.45 -34.29
CA LEU A 48 18.94 61.55 -33.32
C LEU A 48 18.12 61.39 -32.03
N ALA A 49 17.56 62.49 -31.51
CA ALA A 49 16.69 62.46 -30.34
C ALA A 49 15.41 61.62 -30.60
N GLY A 50 14.79 61.77 -31.79
CA GLY A 50 13.65 60.95 -32.20
C GLY A 50 13.99 59.45 -32.25
N ARG A 51 15.11 59.09 -32.87
CA ARG A 51 15.62 57.71 -32.92
C ARG A 51 15.89 57.14 -31.52
N SER A 52 16.43 57.96 -30.62
CA SER A 52 16.70 57.55 -29.24
C SER A 52 15.42 57.29 -28.45
N ALA A 53 14.38 58.11 -28.64
CA ALA A 53 13.09 57.92 -27.99
C ALA A 53 12.40 56.63 -28.48
N GLU A 54 12.46 56.37 -29.79
CA GLU A 54 11.90 55.15 -30.38
C GLU A 54 12.61 53.89 -29.86
N ALA A 55 13.94 53.88 -29.82
CA ALA A 55 14.72 52.79 -29.24
C ALA A 55 14.41 52.59 -27.74
N ALA A 56 14.29 53.68 -26.97
CA ALA A 56 13.92 53.60 -25.55
C ALA A 56 12.53 52.95 -25.36
N LYS A 57 11.56 53.28 -26.23
CA LYS A 57 10.22 52.69 -26.21
C LYS A 57 10.25 51.18 -26.54
N GLU A 58 11.01 50.76 -27.53
CA GLU A 58 11.18 49.33 -27.86
C GLU A 58 11.80 48.55 -26.70
N ILE A 59 12.86 49.08 -26.09
CA ILE A 59 13.50 48.44 -24.93
C ILE A 59 12.50 48.34 -23.77
N LYS A 60 11.71 49.39 -23.52
CA LYS A 60 10.68 49.37 -22.47
C LYS A 60 9.66 48.25 -22.70
N LEU A 61 9.19 48.06 -23.93
CA LEU A 61 8.26 46.97 -24.28
C LEU A 61 8.87 45.60 -24.05
N LEU A 62 10.12 45.38 -24.50
CA LEU A 62 10.82 44.11 -24.30
C LEU A 62 11.03 43.79 -22.82
N ILE A 63 11.34 44.80 -22.00
CA ILE A 63 11.49 44.62 -20.55
C ILE A 63 10.17 44.29 -19.89
N THR A 64 9.08 44.99 -20.23
CA THR A 64 7.75 44.67 -19.68
C THR A 64 7.35 43.24 -20.02
N SER A 65 7.50 42.82 -21.28
CA SER A 65 7.22 41.43 -21.69
C SER A 65 8.11 40.42 -20.96
N SER A 66 9.39 40.75 -20.73
CA SER A 66 10.30 39.88 -19.97
C SER A 66 9.88 39.74 -18.51
N VAL A 67 9.40 40.82 -17.87
CA VAL A 67 8.89 40.79 -16.49
C VAL A 67 7.63 39.92 -16.41
N GLU A 68 6.68 40.08 -17.33
CA GLU A 68 5.46 39.26 -17.37
C GLU A 68 5.80 37.76 -17.53
N ARG A 69 6.75 37.42 -18.40
CA ARG A 69 7.20 36.03 -18.58
C ARG A 69 7.87 35.47 -17.34
N VAL A 70 8.65 36.28 -16.62
CA VAL A 70 9.26 35.88 -15.35
C VAL A 70 8.19 35.65 -14.28
N GLU A 71 7.20 36.53 -14.15
CA GLU A 71 6.09 36.37 -13.18
C GLU A 71 5.26 35.10 -13.45
N GLN A 72 4.94 34.83 -14.72
CA GLN A 72 4.29 33.58 -15.13
C GLN A 72 5.17 32.37 -14.81
N GLY A 73 6.47 32.45 -15.10
CA GLY A 73 7.43 31.39 -14.79
C GLY A 73 7.54 31.11 -13.29
N THR A 74 7.56 32.15 -12.46
CA THR A 74 7.56 32.01 -10.99
C THR A 74 6.31 31.28 -10.52
N THR A 75 5.14 31.64 -11.03
CA THR A 75 3.88 30.97 -10.66
C THR A 75 3.90 29.47 -11.01
N LEU A 76 4.43 29.11 -12.17
CA LEU A 76 4.57 27.71 -12.59
C LEU A 76 5.56 26.94 -11.70
N VAL A 77 6.68 27.58 -11.33
CA VAL A 77 7.67 26.98 -10.43
C VAL A 77 7.09 26.78 -9.03
N ASP A 78 6.32 27.74 -8.51
CA ASP A 78 5.65 27.61 -7.21
C ASP A 78 4.65 26.45 -7.22
N GLN A 79 3.86 26.31 -8.29
CA GLN A 79 2.94 25.18 -8.46
C GLN A 79 3.70 23.84 -8.53
N ALA A 80 4.80 23.78 -9.30
CA ALA A 80 5.65 22.60 -9.34
C ALA A 80 6.25 22.26 -7.95
N GLY A 81 6.63 23.28 -7.18
CA GLY A 81 7.12 23.13 -5.80
C GLY A 81 6.07 22.54 -4.85
N SER A 82 4.82 22.98 -4.97
CA SER A 82 3.70 22.40 -4.22
C SER A 82 3.50 20.92 -4.56
N THR A 83 3.45 20.58 -5.85
CA THR A 83 3.31 19.20 -6.31
C THR A 83 4.47 18.32 -5.83
N MET A 84 5.71 18.83 -5.86
CA MET A 84 6.86 18.08 -5.33
C MET A 84 6.76 17.85 -3.82
N SER A 85 6.21 18.81 -3.06
CA SER A 85 5.95 18.62 -1.63
C SER A 85 4.91 17.53 -1.37
N GLU A 86 3.85 17.46 -2.18
CA GLU A 86 2.86 16.38 -2.13
C GLU A 86 3.49 15.02 -2.44
N VAL A 87 4.36 14.95 -3.45
CA VAL A 87 5.11 13.72 -3.81
C VAL A 87 5.99 13.27 -2.65
N VAL A 88 6.75 14.16 -2.01
CA VAL A 88 7.56 13.82 -0.82
C VAL A 88 6.68 13.32 0.31
N GLY A 89 5.51 13.93 0.54
CA GLY A 89 4.53 13.46 1.51
C GLY A 89 3.99 12.06 1.20
N ALA A 90 3.71 11.77 -0.07
CA ALA A 90 3.28 10.45 -0.51
C ALA A 90 4.36 9.38 -0.32
N ILE A 91 5.61 9.71 -0.65
CA ILE A 91 6.75 8.81 -0.44
C ILE A 91 6.91 8.45 1.03
N ARG A 92 6.79 9.42 1.95
CA ARG A 92 6.84 9.16 3.40
C ARG A 92 5.78 8.17 3.85
N ARG A 93 4.52 8.34 3.41
CA ARG A 93 3.44 7.39 3.72
C ARG A 93 3.73 5.99 3.22
N VAL A 94 4.30 5.86 2.01
CA VAL A 94 4.71 4.55 1.48
C VAL A 94 5.82 3.94 2.33
N THR A 95 6.80 4.74 2.78
CA THR A 95 7.84 4.26 3.69
C THR A 95 7.27 3.76 5.01
N ASP A 96 6.31 4.49 5.60
CA ASP A 96 5.65 4.08 6.85
C ASP A 96 4.91 2.74 6.66
N ILE A 97 4.15 2.58 5.57
CA ILE A 97 3.45 1.34 5.22
C ILE A 97 4.44 0.17 5.06
N VAL A 98 5.57 0.39 4.38
CA VAL A 98 6.60 -0.66 4.24
C VAL A 98 7.19 -1.03 5.60
N GLY A 99 7.36 -0.07 6.49
CA GLY A 99 7.78 -0.31 7.87
C GLY A 99 6.77 -1.20 8.62
N GLU A 100 5.48 -0.88 8.55
CA GLU A 100 4.40 -1.67 9.14
C GLU A 100 4.32 -3.08 8.55
N ILE A 101 4.41 -3.22 7.22
CA ILE A 101 4.43 -4.53 6.54
C ILE A 101 5.63 -5.36 7.02
N SER A 102 6.81 -4.75 7.15
CA SER A 102 7.99 -5.46 7.60
C SER A 102 7.85 -5.96 9.04
N ALA A 103 7.27 -5.14 9.93
CA ALA A 103 6.98 -5.54 11.30
C ALA A 103 5.97 -6.69 11.35
N ALA A 104 4.85 -6.55 10.65
CA ALA A 104 3.81 -7.58 10.55
C ALA A 104 4.35 -8.90 9.95
N SER A 105 5.22 -8.81 8.95
CA SER A 105 5.86 -9.98 8.33
C SER A 105 6.78 -10.71 9.31
N SER A 106 7.51 -9.97 10.16
CA SER A 106 8.34 -10.56 11.20
C SER A 106 7.51 -11.27 12.28
N GLU A 107 6.38 -10.68 12.67
CA GLU A 107 5.44 -11.30 13.63
C GLU A 107 4.78 -12.55 13.04
N GLN A 108 4.34 -12.49 11.78
CA GLN A 108 3.81 -13.65 11.06
C GLN A 108 4.83 -14.78 10.95
N ALA A 109 6.10 -14.46 10.64
CA ALA A 109 7.16 -15.47 10.58
C ALA A 109 7.35 -16.17 11.94
N ALA A 110 7.33 -15.42 13.04
CA ALA A 110 7.37 -16.00 14.39
C ALA A 110 6.14 -16.89 14.66
N GLY A 111 4.93 -16.46 14.28
CA GLY A 111 3.71 -17.24 14.40
C GLY A 111 3.74 -18.53 13.56
N VAL A 112 4.32 -18.50 12.36
CA VAL A 112 4.50 -19.68 11.51
C VAL A 112 5.45 -20.69 12.15
N ASN A 113 6.54 -20.23 12.77
CA ASN A 113 7.45 -21.12 13.49
C ASN A 113 6.73 -21.82 14.66
N GLN A 114 5.95 -21.09 15.45
CA GLN A 114 5.17 -21.67 16.54
C GLN A 114 4.11 -22.66 16.04
N MET A 115 3.45 -22.37 14.91
CA MET A 115 2.54 -23.32 14.27
C MET A 115 3.28 -24.59 13.82
N GLY A 116 4.50 -24.45 13.28
CA GLY A 116 5.34 -25.59 12.90
C GLY A 116 5.68 -26.50 14.09
N GLU A 117 6.04 -25.91 15.23
CA GLU A 117 6.27 -26.67 16.48
C GLU A 117 5.02 -27.42 16.94
N ALA A 118 3.87 -26.76 16.93
CA ALA A 118 2.60 -27.38 17.31
C ALA A 118 2.22 -28.56 16.39
N VAL A 119 2.44 -28.42 15.08
CA VAL A 119 2.19 -29.49 14.09
C VAL A 119 3.14 -30.68 14.33
N ASN A 120 4.42 -30.44 14.60
CA ASN A 120 5.35 -31.53 14.94
C ASN A 120 4.92 -32.27 16.21
N GLN A 121 4.43 -31.55 17.21
CA GLN A 121 3.94 -32.18 18.44
C GLN A 121 2.65 -32.97 18.21
N MET A 122 1.74 -32.48 17.36
CA MET A 122 0.56 -33.23 16.93
C MET A 122 0.94 -34.49 16.14
N ASP A 123 1.94 -34.42 15.27
CA ASP A 123 2.44 -35.57 14.52
C ASP A 123 3.00 -36.65 15.47
N HIS A 124 3.83 -36.25 16.44
CA HIS A 124 4.31 -37.16 17.48
C HIS A 124 3.18 -37.82 18.28
N ALA A 125 2.18 -37.06 18.72
CA ALA A 125 1.03 -37.61 19.43
C ALA A 125 0.21 -38.57 18.54
N THR A 126 0.09 -38.26 17.25
CA THR A 126 -0.61 -39.10 16.27
C THR A 126 0.11 -40.43 16.06
N GLN A 127 1.45 -40.39 15.92
CA GLN A 127 2.27 -41.60 15.82
C GLN A 127 2.21 -42.44 17.09
N GLN A 128 2.26 -41.81 18.27
CA GLN A 128 2.11 -42.51 19.55
C GLN A 128 0.73 -43.17 19.67
N ASN A 129 -0.34 -42.49 19.25
CA ASN A 129 -1.68 -43.05 19.24
C ASN A 129 -1.77 -44.25 18.30
N ALA A 130 -1.14 -44.21 17.13
CA ALA A 130 -1.09 -45.35 16.22
C ALA A 130 -0.38 -46.55 16.86
N ALA A 131 0.77 -46.35 17.51
CA ALA A 131 1.50 -47.39 18.22
C ALA A 131 0.68 -47.99 19.38
N LEU A 132 0.00 -47.15 20.17
CA LEU A 132 -0.89 -47.61 21.23
C LEU A 132 -2.05 -48.44 20.68
N VAL A 133 -2.62 -48.05 19.53
CA VAL A 133 -3.69 -48.84 18.88
C VAL A 133 -3.18 -50.20 18.43
N GLU A 134 -1.96 -50.29 17.88
CA GLU A 134 -1.33 -51.58 17.54
C GLU A 134 -1.12 -52.46 18.78
N GLU A 135 -0.63 -51.88 19.88
CA GLU A 135 -0.44 -52.61 21.15
C GLU A 135 -1.78 -53.10 21.72
N ILE A 136 -2.82 -52.26 21.68
CA ILE A 136 -4.18 -52.62 22.10
C ILE A 136 -4.74 -53.75 21.23
N ALA A 137 -4.53 -53.70 19.91
CA ALA A 137 -4.98 -54.76 19.01
C ALA A 137 -4.29 -56.11 19.33
N ALA A 138 -2.99 -56.08 19.63
CA ALA A 138 -2.23 -57.26 20.05
C ALA A 138 -2.74 -57.80 21.40
N ALA A 139 -2.96 -56.93 22.38
CA ALA A 139 -3.51 -57.29 23.69
C ALA A 139 -4.92 -57.89 23.56
N ALA A 140 -5.79 -57.29 22.74
CA ALA A 140 -7.12 -57.80 22.47
C ALA A 140 -7.09 -59.19 21.81
N SER A 141 -6.14 -59.43 20.89
CA SER A 141 -5.92 -60.75 20.28
C SER A 141 -5.46 -61.79 21.31
N SER A 142 -4.54 -61.41 22.20
CA SER A 142 -4.07 -62.28 23.29
C SER A 142 -5.19 -62.65 24.27
N LEU A 143 -5.99 -61.66 24.70
CA LEU A 143 -7.16 -61.86 25.55
C LEU A 143 -8.20 -62.78 24.88
N LYS A 144 -8.42 -62.63 23.58
CA LYS A 144 -9.28 -63.53 22.80
C LYS A 144 -8.76 -64.97 22.79
N SER A 145 -7.45 -65.17 22.63
CA SER A 145 -6.84 -66.50 22.69
C SER A 145 -7.03 -67.14 24.07
N GLN A 146 -6.72 -66.41 25.14
CA GLN A 146 -6.88 -66.90 26.53
C GLN A 146 -8.35 -67.26 26.84
N ALA A 147 -9.30 -66.46 26.36
CA ALA A 147 -10.72 -66.76 26.51
C ALA A 147 -11.12 -68.06 25.78
N ASN A 148 -10.60 -68.29 24.57
CA ASN A 148 -10.82 -69.55 23.84
C ASN A 148 -10.22 -70.75 24.57
N ASP A 149 -9.00 -70.61 25.10
CA ASP A 149 -8.33 -71.68 25.86
C ASP A 149 -9.14 -72.05 27.11
N LEU A 150 -9.65 -71.05 27.85
CA LEU A 150 -10.52 -71.28 29.01
C LEU A 150 -11.81 -72.03 28.62
N VAL A 151 -12.46 -71.64 27.52
CA VAL A 151 -13.64 -72.35 27.00
C VAL A 151 -13.30 -73.81 26.65
N GLN A 152 -12.15 -74.05 26.02
CA GLN A 152 -11.69 -75.40 25.69
C GLN A 152 -11.43 -76.24 26.95
N VAL A 153 -10.80 -75.68 27.98
CA VAL A 153 -10.59 -76.35 29.28
C VAL A 153 -11.93 -76.69 29.94
N VAL A 154 -12.87 -75.75 29.99
CA VAL A 154 -14.21 -75.99 30.56
C VAL A 154 -14.97 -77.07 29.77
N SER A 155 -14.81 -77.14 28.45
CA SER A 155 -15.48 -78.16 27.62
C SER A 155 -15.01 -79.60 27.86
N GLN A 156 -13.81 -79.78 28.44
CA GLN A 156 -13.31 -81.11 28.84
C GLN A 156 -13.95 -81.62 30.13
N PHE A 157 -14.55 -80.74 30.94
CA PHE A 157 -15.34 -81.16 32.09
C PHE A 157 -16.62 -81.84 31.60
N LYS A 158 -16.59 -83.17 31.54
CA LYS A 158 -17.80 -83.98 31.42
C LYS A 158 -18.58 -83.84 32.72
N LEU A 159 -19.72 -83.16 32.67
CA LEU A 159 -20.73 -83.34 33.70
C LEU A 159 -21.31 -84.74 33.51
N ASP A 160 -21.18 -85.59 34.52
CA ASP A 160 -21.95 -86.81 34.62
C ASP A 160 -23.43 -86.44 34.64
N ALA A 161 -24.05 -86.40 33.46
CA ALA A 161 -25.48 -86.56 33.35
C ALA A 161 -25.77 -88.01 33.75
N ASN A 162 -25.89 -88.23 35.05
CA ASN A 162 -26.52 -89.41 35.62
C ASN A 162 -28.00 -89.11 35.89
N PRO A 163 -28.91 -89.19 34.90
CA PRO A 163 -30.33 -89.33 35.18
C PRO A 163 -30.61 -90.81 35.48
N SER A 164 -29.99 -91.39 36.50
CA SER A 164 -30.30 -92.75 36.95
C SER A 164 -29.96 -92.95 38.41
N ALA A 165 -30.73 -92.29 39.28
CA ALA A 165 -31.01 -92.80 40.62
C ALA A 165 -32.26 -92.13 41.20
N LEU A 166 -33.44 -92.56 40.73
CA LEU A 166 -34.68 -92.64 41.52
C LEU A 166 -35.66 -93.54 40.76
N ALA A 167 -35.26 -94.80 40.58
CA ALA A 167 -36.22 -95.86 40.33
C ALA A 167 -37.04 -96.05 41.63
N LEU A 168 -38.27 -95.54 41.62
CA LEU A 168 -39.26 -95.87 42.65
C LEU A 168 -39.71 -97.32 42.46
N PRO A 169 -39.74 -98.14 43.52
CA PRO A 169 -40.07 -99.55 43.42
C PRO A 169 -41.56 -99.76 43.13
N SER A 170 -41.80 -100.71 42.22
CA SER A 170 -43.10 -101.32 41.93
C SER A 170 -43.67 -102.03 43.15
N ALA A 171 -44.91 -101.69 43.54
CA ALA A 171 -45.74 -102.47 44.46
C ALA A 171 -47.19 -102.56 43.97
N ALA A 172 -47.51 -103.75 43.46
CA ALA A 172 -48.76 -104.53 43.35
C ALA A 172 -50.18 -103.87 43.25
N PRO A 173 -51.08 -104.43 42.40
CA PRO A 173 -52.52 -104.14 42.32
C PRO A 173 -53.35 -105.15 43.17
N PRO A 174 -54.70 -105.30 43.06
CA PRO A 174 -55.80 -104.40 42.65
C PRO A 174 -56.93 -104.32 43.71
N LEU A 175 -57.96 -103.49 43.51
CA LEU A 175 -59.32 -103.77 44.01
C LEU A 175 -60.38 -103.22 43.04
N ARG A 176 -61.09 -104.16 42.39
CA ARG A 176 -62.43 -103.97 41.79
C ARG A 176 -63.43 -103.73 42.92
N LEU A 177 -64.40 -102.82 42.76
CA LEU A 177 -65.81 -103.13 42.45
C LEU A 177 -66.75 -101.90 42.68
N ALA A 178 -67.43 -101.52 41.59
CA ALA A 178 -68.84 -101.11 41.44
C ALA A 178 -69.52 -99.97 42.23
N ALA A 179 -70.46 -99.36 41.47
CA ALA A 179 -71.68 -98.62 41.82
C ALA A 179 -71.46 -97.18 42.37
N GLY A 180 -72.15 -96.14 41.93
CA GLY A 180 -73.35 -96.00 41.09
C GLY A 180 -74.18 -94.83 41.63
N HIS A 181 -74.66 -93.95 40.73
CA HIS A 181 -75.66 -92.87 40.92
C HIS A 181 -75.25 -91.69 41.83
N LEU A 182 -75.42 -90.44 41.41
CA LEU A 182 -76.61 -89.80 40.83
C LEU A 182 -76.27 -88.87 39.65
#